data_AF-A0A8J4XC81-F1
#
_entry.id   AF-A0A8J4XC81-F1
#
_cell.length_a   1.000
_cell.length_b   1.000
_cell.length_c   1.000
_cell.angle_alpha   90.00
_cell.angle_beta   90.00
_cell.angle_gamma   90.00
#
_symmetry.space_group_name_H-M   'P 1'
#
loop_
_entity.id
_entity.type
_entity.pdbx_description
1 polymer ?
#
loop_
_entity_poly.entity_id
_entity_poly.type
_entity_poly.pdbx_seq_one_letter_code
_entity_poly.pdbx_strand_id
1 'polypeptide(L)'
;MDPSRRTESDWQGLVNEFLVCKRKLESKKEALLILSKELDTCQQERDQFKLMANQLRERHQGLKKKYRELIDGDLALPPEKRTQVNLAQLLRDAQEKNRKLSDELKELNQRLVEVQGDNKLLRMTIAKQRLGDVGEVGVRHFPAHEREDLVLQLEKAQEQNSELEQGLKAAVDELQDVRAERNVYQEKAHRLNIELNHILRHHDGRLMDVDALCMENRYLHERFVQLQDEVSLLKTNLMKYKSALESKKNCKVYGKSNSSALTGVLSAKQVQELLLSEENGCSLPVTPQSISDLKSLATALLETIHEKNMVIQHQRQTNKILGNRVAELEGKLKALEMTGVWSLPGLTYNVSVGLGRGRDVIILSEHQQVQTSVGEVLQLQPGSV
;
A
#
# COMPACT_ATOMS: atom_id res chain seq x y z
N MET A 1 13.44 -74.10 -41.43
CA MET A 1 14.15 -72.83 -41.21
C MET A 1 14.25 -72.65 -39.71
N ASP A 2 15.44 -72.92 -39.17
CA ASP A 2 15.67 -72.98 -37.72
C ASP A 2 15.36 -71.64 -37.04
N PRO A 3 14.61 -71.63 -35.93
CA PRO A 3 14.37 -70.42 -35.14
C PRO A 3 15.61 -69.95 -34.36
N SER A 4 16.76 -70.59 -34.56
CA SER A 4 17.97 -70.47 -33.73
C SER A 4 19.09 -69.63 -34.35
N ARG A 5 18.92 -69.05 -35.55
CA ARG A 5 19.92 -68.13 -36.15
C ARG A 5 19.48 -66.68 -36.01
N ARG A 6 19.50 -66.14 -34.77
CA ARG A 6 19.63 -64.69 -34.61
C ARG A 6 20.99 -64.30 -35.19
N THR A 7 20.99 -63.39 -36.16
CA THR A 7 22.21 -62.91 -36.81
C THR A 7 23.06 -62.15 -35.78
N GLU A 8 24.39 -62.27 -35.86
CA GLU A 8 25.33 -61.57 -34.97
C GLU A 8 25.10 -60.04 -34.95
N SER A 9 24.64 -59.50 -36.09
CA SER A 9 24.17 -58.13 -36.26
C SER A 9 23.00 -57.75 -35.34
N ASP A 10 22.04 -58.64 -35.13
CA ASP A 10 20.87 -58.37 -34.27
C ASP A 10 21.28 -58.35 -32.79
N TRP A 11 22.21 -59.22 -32.41
CA TRP A 11 22.81 -59.21 -31.07
C TRP A 11 23.61 -57.93 -30.82
N GLN A 12 24.40 -57.47 -31.79
CA GLN A 12 25.12 -56.20 -31.69
C GLN A 12 24.17 -55.00 -31.66
N GLY A 13 23.07 -55.02 -32.43
CA GLY A 13 22.00 -54.01 -32.37
C GLY A 13 21.39 -53.91 -30.98
N LEU A 14 21.02 -55.05 -30.39
CA LEU A 14 20.42 -55.09 -29.05
C LEU A 14 21.40 -54.63 -27.95
N VAL A 15 22.69 -54.97 -28.06
CA VAL A 15 23.73 -54.49 -27.15
C VAL A 15 23.91 -52.97 -27.25
N ASN A 16 23.89 -52.41 -28.47
CA ASN A 16 23.97 -50.97 -28.68
C ASN A 16 22.75 -50.23 -28.11
N GLU A 17 21.55 -50.76 -28.33
CA GLU A 17 20.32 -50.22 -27.73
C GLU A 17 20.36 -50.26 -26.20
N PHE A 18 20.81 -51.37 -25.62
CA PHE A 18 21.01 -51.50 -24.18
C PHE A 18 21.99 -50.46 -23.64
N LEU A 19 23.12 -50.23 -24.32
CA LEU A 19 24.12 -49.23 -23.91
C LEU A 19 23.60 -47.79 -24.01
N VAL A 20 22.78 -47.49 -25.02
CA VAL A 20 22.10 -46.19 -25.14
C VAL A 20 21.08 -46.01 -24.03
N CYS A 21 20.27 -47.04 -23.75
CA CYS A 21 19.31 -47.02 -22.65
C CYS A 21 20.00 -46.86 -21.29
N LYS A 22 21.12 -47.55 -21.06
CA LYS A 22 21.94 -47.42 -19.84
C LYS A 22 22.44 -45.98 -19.67
N ARG A 23 23.01 -45.37 -20.71
CA ARG A 23 23.48 -43.97 -20.66
C ARG A 23 22.33 -42.99 -20.41
N LYS A 24 21.18 -43.20 -21.05
CA LYS A 24 19.97 -42.38 -20.82
C LYS A 24 19.45 -42.52 -19.39
N LEU A 25 19.52 -43.73 -18.81
CA LEU A 25 19.13 -43.97 -17.42
C LEU A 25 20.06 -43.25 -16.45
N GLU A 26 21.38 -43.35 -16.64
CA GLU A 26 22.35 -42.64 -15.79
C GLU A 26 22.20 -41.12 -15.90
N SER A 27 22.04 -40.56 -17.11
CA SER A 27 21.81 -39.13 -17.30
C SER A 27 20.51 -38.65 -16.61
N LYS A 28 19.43 -39.44 -16.66
CA LYS A 28 18.19 -39.13 -15.93
C LYS A 28 18.36 -39.22 -14.42
N LYS A 29 19.15 -40.18 -13.92
CA LYS A 29 19.47 -40.31 -12.50
C LYS A 29 20.28 -39.11 -12.00
N GLU A 30 21.27 -38.65 -12.78
CA GLU A 30 22.03 -37.43 -12.47
C GLU A 30 21.14 -36.18 -12.48
N ALA A 31 20.27 -36.03 -13.49
CA ALA A 31 19.32 -34.92 -13.55
C ALA A 31 18.37 -34.90 -12.34
N LEU A 32 17.87 -36.06 -11.90
CA LEU A 32 17.07 -36.17 -10.68
C LEU A 32 17.85 -35.75 -9.42
N LEU A 33 19.14 -36.08 -9.37
CA LEU A 33 20.02 -35.71 -8.26
C LEU A 33 20.25 -34.19 -8.20
N ILE A 34 20.40 -33.54 -9.36
CA ILE A 34 20.50 -32.08 -9.47
C ILE A 34 19.19 -31.43 -9.02
N LEU A 35 18.04 -31.89 -9.56
CA LEU A 35 16.73 -31.36 -9.17
C LEU A 35 16.42 -31.55 -7.69
N SER A 36 16.84 -32.67 -7.09
CA SER A 36 16.71 -32.89 -5.65
C SER A 36 17.50 -31.86 -4.85
N LYS A 37 18.74 -31.56 -5.25
CA LYS A 37 19.57 -30.54 -4.60
C LYS A 37 18.98 -29.14 -4.74
N GLU A 38 18.50 -28.80 -5.94
CA GLU A 38 17.84 -27.51 -6.20
C GLU A 38 16.57 -27.36 -5.35
N LEU A 39 15.77 -28.43 -5.23
CA LEU A 39 14.59 -28.46 -4.37
C LEU A 39 14.97 -28.22 -2.90
N ASP A 40 16.02 -28.86 -2.41
CA ASP A 40 16.49 -28.67 -1.03
C ASP A 40 16.94 -27.22 -0.80
N THR A 41 17.66 -26.60 -1.75
CA THR A 41 18.04 -25.20 -1.65
C THR A 41 16.83 -24.25 -1.64
N CYS A 42 15.84 -24.47 -2.51
CA CYS A 42 14.63 -23.66 -2.52
C CYS A 42 13.83 -23.82 -1.22
N GLN A 43 13.83 -25.00 -0.60
CA GLN A 43 13.19 -25.22 0.70
C GLN A 43 13.91 -24.43 1.82
N GLN A 44 15.25 -24.43 1.82
CA GLN A 44 16.03 -23.67 2.79
C GLN A 44 15.79 -22.15 2.65
N GLU A 45 15.79 -21.62 1.42
CA GLU A 45 15.50 -20.21 1.14
C GLU A 45 14.09 -19.84 1.62
N ARG A 46 13.08 -20.65 1.30
CA ARG A 46 11.70 -20.45 1.79
C ARG A 46 11.65 -20.38 3.30
N ASP A 47 12.32 -21.29 4.00
CA ASP A 47 12.30 -21.36 5.45
C ASP A 47 13.02 -20.16 6.08
N GLN A 48 14.10 -19.70 5.46
CA GLN A 48 14.79 -18.46 5.84
C GLN A 48 13.89 -17.23 5.69
N PHE A 49 13.20 -17.07 4.55
CA PHE A 49 12.26 -15.96 4.34
C PHE A 49 11.09 -16.00 5.33
N LYS A 50 10.57 -17.19 5.62
CA LYS A 50 9.51 -17.38 6.61
C LYS A 50 9.95 -16.95 8.02
N LEU A 51 11.19 -17.27 8.40
CA LEU A 51 11.78 -16.84 9.67
C LEU A 51 11.92 -15.31 9.73
N MET A 52 12.47 -14.68 8.69
CA MET A 52 12.61 -13.21 8.62
C MET A 52 11.25 -12.51 8.72
N ALA A 53 10.23 -13.02 8.01
CA ALA A 53 8.88 -12.49 8.08
C ALA A 53 8.25 -12.61 9.48
N ASN A 54 8.51 -13.71 10.20
CA ASN A 54 8.07 -13.88 11.58
C ASN A 54 8.77 -12.89 12.52
N GLN A 55 10.10 -12.74 12.42
CA GLN A 55 10.86 -11.78 13.22
C GLN A 55 10.40 -10.33 13.00
N LEU A 56 10.14 -9.95 11.75
CA LEU A 56 9.63 -8.61 11.43
C LEU A 56 8.24 -8.38 12.02
N ARG A 57 7.39 -9.40 12.00
CA ARG A 57 6.03 -9.35 12.58
C ARG A 57 6.08 -9.21 14.11
N GLU A 58 6.95 -9.95 14.79
CA GLU A 58 7.15 -9.84 16.24
C GLU A 58 7.66 -8.45 16.62
N ARG A 59 8.64 -7.90 15.89
CA ARG A 59 9.12 -6.53 16.11
C ARG A 59 8.00 -5.51 15.94
N HIS A 60 7.20 -5.63 14.89
CA HIS A 60 6.04 -4.75 14.66
C HIS A 60 4.99 -4.87 15.77
N GLN A 61 4.68 -6.08 16.23
CA GLN A 61 3.75 -6.28 17.34
C GLN A 61 4.29 -5.70 18.65
N GLY A 62 5.57 -5.91 18.95
CA GLY A 62 6.24 -5.33 20.12
C GLY A 62 6.22 -3.81 20.09
N LEU A 63 6.50 -3.21 18.93
CA LEU A 63 6.44 -1.75 18.76
C LEU A 63 5.00 -1.24 18.90
N LYS A 64 4.03 -1.89 18.25
CA LYS A 64 2.61 -1.57 18.37
C LYS A 64 2.11 -1.64 19.82
N LYS A 65 2.59 -2.62 20.60
CA LYS A 65 2.28 -2.75 22.02
C LYS A 65 2.86 -1.58 22.83
N LYS A 66 4.12 -1.22 22.61
CA LYS A 66 4.75 -0.05 23.25
C LYS A 66 4.03 1.26 22.92
N TYR A 67 3.67 1.47 21.66
CA TYR A 67 2.90 2.65 21.24
C TYR A 67 1.52 2.69 21.92
N ARG A 68 0.85 1.54 22.05
CA ARG A 68 -0.43 1.47 22.77
C ARG A 68 -0.25 1.78 24.27
N GLU A 69 0.78 1.24 24.92
CA GLU A 69 1.09 1.53 26.32
C GLU A 69 1.42 3.02 26.57
N LEU A 70 2.10 3.67 25.61
CA LEU A 70 2.40 5.10 25.67
C LEU A 70 1.15 6.00 25.48
N ILE A 71 0.18 5.55 24.69
CA ILE A 71 -1.04 6.32 24.38
C ILE A 71 -2.14 6.08 25.43
N ASP A 72 -2.29 4.84 25.92
CA ASP A 72 -3.48 4.39 26.66
C ASP A 72 -3.23 4.12 28.16
N GLY A 73 -2.21 4.72 28.79
CA GLY A 73 -1.95 4.58 30.23
C GLY A 73 -3.23 4.47 31.09
N ASP A 74 -3.28 3.42 31.92
CA ASP A 74 -4.38 2.88 32.74
C ASP A 74 -5.83 3.23 32.33
N LEU A 75 -6.55 2.21 31.85
CA LEU A 75 -7.85 2.31 31.17
C LEU A 75 -9.04 2.74 32.06
N ALA A 76 -8.81 3.03 33.34
CA ALA A 76 -9.87 3.34 34.31
C ALA A 76 -10.37 4.81 34.30
N LEU A 77 -9.66 5.76 33.67
CA LEU A 77 -9.99 7.20 33.78
C LEU A 77 -10.25 7.91 32.44
N PRO A 78 -11.09 8.96 32.37
CA PRO A 78 -11.37 9.71 31.14
C PRO A 78 -10.12 10.39 30.53
N PRO A 79 -10.04 10.57 29.19
CA PRO A 79 -8.84 11.03 28.48
C PRO A 79 -8.32 12.40 28.96
N GLU A 80 -9.21 13.33 29.32
CA GLU A 80 -8.82 14.66 29.83
C GLU A 80 -8.19 14.62 31.23
N LYS A 81 -8.58 13.65 32.08
CA LYS A 81 -7.97 13.46 33.40
C LYS A 81 -6.65 12.69 33.33
N ARG A 82 -6.47 11.84 32.30
CA ARG A 82 -5.22 11.09 32.08
C ARG A 82 -4.05 12.00 31.70
N THR A 83 -4.25 12.96 30.80
CA THR A 83 -3.20 13.93 30.43
C THR A 83 -2.78 14.80 31.61
N GLN A 84 -3.73 15.22 32.47
CA GLN A 84 -3.41 15.95 33.70
C GLN A 84 -2.63 15.11 34.71
N VAL A 85 -3.02 13.86 34.94
CA VAL A 85 -2.31 12.97 35.88
C VAL A 85 -0.92 12.61 35.37
N ASN A 86 -0.78 12.37 34.07
CA ASN A 86 0.50 12.03 33.43
C ASN A 86 1.46 13.24 33.40
N LEU A 87 0.95 14.44 33.12
CA LEU A 87 1.72 15.68 33.21
C LEU A 87 2.14 15.98 34.66
N ALA A 88 1.24 15.80 35.63
CA ALA A 88 1.55 15.98 37.04
C ALA A 88 2.61 14.98 37.53
N GLN A 89 2.55 13.72 37.07
CA GLN A 89 3.57 12.72 37.38
C GLN A 89 4.91 13.08 36.72
N LEU A 90 4.92 13.46 35.44
CA LEU A 90 6.14 13.86 34.75
C LEU A 90 6.78 15.10 35.39
N LEU A 91 5.98 16.06 35.86
CA LEU A 91 6.46 17.23 36.61
C LEU A 91 7.04 16.83 37.96
N ARG A 92 6.42 15.90 38.70
CA ARG A 92 6.97 15.37 39.95
C ARG A 92 8.30 14.65 39.72
N ASP A 93 8.35 13.78 38.71
CA ASP A 93 9.56 13.03 38.35
C ASP A 93 10.69 13.98 37.90
N ALA A 94 10.36 15.02 37.13
CA ALA A 94 11.30 16.05 36.73
C ALA A 94 11.81 16.86 37.95
N GLN A 95 10.92 17.24 38.87
CA GLN A 95 11.28 17.90 40.12
C GLN A 95 12.15 17.03 41.03
N GLU A 96 11.87 15.73 41.12
CA GLU A 96 12.65 14.79 41.92
C GLU A 96 14.04 14.55 41.32
N LYS A 97 14.15 14.40 39.99
CA LYS A 97 15.44 14.35 39.29
C LYS A 97 16.25 15.62 39.51
N ASN A 98 15.59 16.78 39.45
CA ASN A 98 16.26 18.06 39.68
C ASN A 98 16.74 18.21 41.13
N ARG A 99 15.99 17.66 42.11
CA ARG A 99 16.46 17.57 43.50
C ARG A 99 17.68 16.66 43.65
N LYS A 100 17.66 15.46 43.05
CA LYS A 100 18.80 14.52 43.07
C LYS A 100 20.05 15.14 42.47
N LEU A 101 19.93 15.76 41.29
CA LEU A 101 21.03 16.49 40.66
C LEU A 101 21.51 17.67 41.52
N SER A 102 20.60 18.38 42.18
CA SER A 102 20.99 19.46 43.10
C SER A 102 21.80 18.94 44.28
N ASP A 103 21.45 17.77 44.82
CA ASP A 103 22.16 17.16 45.93
C ASP A 103 23.51 16.58 45.50
N GLU A 104 23.59 15.95 44.31
CA GLU A 104 24.86 15.52 43.69
C GLU A 104 25.79 16.71 43.42
N LEU A 105 25.25 17.84 42.96
CA LEU A 105 26.02 19.07 42.77
C LEU A 105 26.57 19.61 44.09
N LYS A 106 25.79 19.58 45.18
CA LYS A 106 26.27 19.98 46.51
C LYS A 106 27.36 19.04 47.01
N GLU A 107 27.19 17.73 46.82
CA GLU A 107 28.19 16.73 47.21
C GLU A 107 29.50 16.91 46.43
N LEU A 108 29.42 17.09 45.11
CA LEU A 108 30.58 17.39 44.26
C LEU A 108 31.27 18.68 44.67
N ASN A 109 30.50 19.73 44.99
CA ASN A 109 31.07 21.00 45.44
C ASN A 109 31.75 20.86 46.81
N GLN A 110 31.18 20.07 47.72
CA GLN A 110 31.80 19.76 49.01
C GLN A 110 33.12 18.99 48.83
N ARG A 111 33.13 17.94 47.98
CA ARG A 111 34.35 17.20 47.63
C ARG A 111 35.41 18.09 46.97
N LEU A 112 34.99 19.04 46.12
CA LEU A 112 35.89 20.01 45.51
C LEU A 112 36.57 20.89 46.57
N VAL A 113 35.80 21.40 47.54
CA VAL A 113 36.32 22.22 48.63
C VAL A 113 37.28 21.41 49.52
N GLU A 114 36.96 20.16 49.83
CA GLU A 114 37.84 19.24 50.58
C GLU A 114 39.17 19.03 49.85
N VAL A 115 39.13 18.65 48.58
CA VAL A 115 40.34 18.43 47.76
C VAL A 115 41.16 19.71 47.61
N GLN A 116 40.52 20.88 47.47
CA GLN A 116 41.22 22.16 47.47
C GLN A 116 41.90 22.46 48.81
N GLY A 117 41.24 22.14 49.93
CA GLY A 117 41.80 22.24 51.28
C GLY A 117 43.01 21.33 51.46
N ASP A 118 42.90 20.07 51.05
CA ASP A 118 43.99 19.09 51.07
C ASP A 118 45.16 19.54 50.20
N ASN A 119 44.88 20.06 49.00
CA ASN A 119 45.92 20.59 48.11
C ASN A 119 46.66 21.78 48.75
N LYS A 120 45.95 22.66 49.46
CA LYS A 120 46.55 23.77 50.20
C LYS A 120 47.43 23.27 51.34
N LEU A 121 46.98 22.25 52.09
CA LEU A 121 47.77 21.61 53.15
C LEU A 121 49.02 20.92 52.59
N LEU A 122 48.90 20.20 51.48
CA LEU A 122 50.03 19.58 50.78
C LEU A 122 51.03 20.63 50.30
N ARG A 123 50.57 21.71 49.66
CA ARG A 123 51.43 22.83 49.25
C ARG A 123 52.14 23.47 50.45
N MET A 124 51.45 23.68 51.56
CA MET A 124 52.05 24.20 52.79
C MET A 124 53.06 23.23 53.39
N THR A 125 52.79 21.92 53.35
CA THR A 125 53.70 20.87 53.84
C THR A 125 54.95 20.79 52.98
N ILE A 126 54.80 20.84 51.65
CA ILE A 126 55.91 20.92 50.71
C ILE A 126 56.72 22.20 50.95
N ALA A 127 56.07 23.35 51.15
CA ALA A 127 56.75 24.61 51.45
C ALA A 127 57.51 24.55 52.79
N LYS A 128 56.90 23.96 53.84
CA LYS A 128 57.55 23.75 55.14
C LYS A 128 58.73 22.79 55.05
N GLN A 129 58.63 21.72 54.27
CA GLN A 129 59.76 20.82 54.00
C GLN A 129 60.87 21.52 53.19
N ARG A 130 60.54 22.50 52.34
CA ARG A 130 61.52 23.34 51.62
C ARG A 130 62.14 24.43 52.51
N LEU A 131 61.44 24.91 53.54
CA LEU A 131 61.89 25.94 54.47
C LEU A 131 62.57 25.37 55.74
N GLY A 132 62.29 24.11 56.08
CA GLY A 132 62.91 23.39 57.20
C GLY A 132 64.31 22.85 56.90
N ASP A 133 64.84 23.14 55.71
CA ASP A 133 66.17 22.75 55.29
C ASP A 133 66.89 23.95 54.67
N VAL A 134 67.19 24.94 55.53
CA VAL A 134 68.07 26.09 55.19
C VAL A 134 69.55 25.62 55.09
N GLY A 135 69.76 24.34 54.85
CA GLY A 135 71.06 23.67 54.90
C GLY A 135 71.43 22.89 53.65
N GLU A 136 70.63 22.84 52.57
CA GLU A 136 71.11 22.26 51.31
C GLU A 136 70.23 22.67 50.11
N VAL A 137 70.67 23.73 49.41
CA VAL A 137 70.12 24.05 48.11
C VAL A 137 70.54 22.97 47.12
N GLY A 138 69.57 22.12 46.80
CA GLY A 138 69.35 21.66 45.44
C GLY A 138 70.20 20.51 44.97
N VAL A 139 69.80 19.28 45.29
CA VAL A 139 69.48 18.23 44.32
C VAL A 139 68.62 17.21 45.09
N ARG A 140 67.30 17.18 44.86
CA ARG A 140 66.55 15.94 45.14
C ARG A 140 67.03 14.92 44.11
N HIS A 141 68.01 14.12 44.48
CA HIS A 141 68.48 13.03 43.63
C HIS A 141 67.43 11.93 43.71
N PHE A 142 66.46 11.98 42.79
CA PHE A 142 65.59 10.83 42.58
C PHE A 142 66.50 9.67 42.18
N PRO A 143 66.39 8.52 42.86
CA PRO A 143 67.13 7.33 42.48
C PRO A 143 66.96 7.04 40.99
N ALA A 144 68.03 6.62 40.30
CA ALA A 144 68.01 6.43 38.85
C ALA A 144 66.86 5.52 38.39
N HIS A 145 66.51 4.50 39.18
CA HIS A 145 65.40 3.59 38.90
C HIS A 145 64.03 4.27 38.90
N GLU A 146 63.75 5.23 39.81
CA GLU A 146 62.46 5.95 39.82
C GLU A 146 62.32 6.86 38.60
N ARG A 147 63.45 7.38 38.09
CA ARG A 147 63.47 8.20 36.87
C ARG A 147 63.29 7.33 35.63
N GLU A 148 63.93 6.18 35.58
CA GLU A 148 63.77 5.20 34.50
C GLU A 148 62.34 4.67 34.43
N ASP A 149 61.73 4.32 35.56
CA ASP A 149 60.32 3.89 35.63
C ASP A 149 59.36 4.97 35.13
N LEU A 150 59.61 6.25 35.48
CA LEU A 150 58.79 7.36 35.02
C LEU A 150 58.95 7.60 33.50
N VAL A 151 60.17 7.47 32.97
CA VAL A 151 60.43 7.57 31.52
C VAL A 151 59.71 6.44 30.78
N LEU A 152 59.79 5.20 31.27
CA LEU A 152 59.07 4.06 30.68
C LEU A 152 57.55 4.28 30.68
N GLN A 153 56.99 4.85 31.76
CA GLN A 153 55.57 5.19 31.82
C GLN A 153 55.20 6.29 30.83
N LEU A 154 56.06 7.29 30.63
CA LEU A 154 55.84 8.36 29.66
C LEU A 154 55.94 7.86 28.22
N GLU A 155 56.91 7.01 27.91
CA GLU A 155 57.07 6.38 26.60
C GLU A 155 55.84 5.52 26.27
N LYS A 156 55.39 4.70 27.23
CA LYS A 156 54.17 3.90 27.07
C LYS A 156 52.93 4.77 26.88
N ALA A 157 52.79 5.86 27.64
CA ALA A 157 51.68 6.79 27.48
C ALA A 157 51.74 7.53 26.14
N GLN A 158 52.94 7.85 25.64
CA GLN A 158 53.15 8.47 24.34
C GLN A 158 52.79 7.51 23.20
N GLU A 159 53.17 6.24 23.31
CA GLU A 159 52.79 5.20 22.34
C GLU A 159 51.27 5.03 22.30
N GLN A 160 50.62 4.93 23.46
CA GLN A 160 49.15 4.88 23.56
C GLN A 160 48.48 6.10 22.97
N ASN A 161 49.00 7.30 23.21
CA ASN A 161 48.47 8.52 22.59
C ASN A 161 48.63 8.50 21.07
N SER A 162 49.76 8.02 20.54
CA SER A 162 49.97 7.91 19.10
C SER A 162 49.01 6.89 18.46
N GLU A 163 48.79 5.75 19.11
CA GLU A 163 47.81 4.76 18.65
C GLU A 163 46.38 5.34 18.63
N LEU A 164 45.99 6.07 19.68
CA LEU A 164 44.69 6.72 19.75
C LEU A 164 44.54 7.84 18.70
N GLU A 165 45.58 8.62 18.44
CA GLU A 165 45.58 9.64 17.38
C GLU A 165 45.41 9.01 15.99
N GLN A 166 46.09 7.89 15.73
CA GLN A 166 45.95 7.14 14.49
C GLN A 166 44.54 6.55 14.36
N GLY A 167 44.00 5.96 15.43
CA GLY A 167 42.64 5.42 15.46
C GLY A 167 41.57 6.50 15.27
N LEU A 168 41.75 7.67 15.88
CA LEU A 168 40.88 8.83 15.68
C LEU A 168 40.90 9.28 14.23
N LYS A 169 42.08 9.33 13.61
CA LYS A 169 42.22 9.72 12.21
C LYS A 169 41.50 8.75 11.27
N ALA A 170 41.69 7.44 11.46
CA ALA A 170 40.98 6.42 10.69
C ALA A 170 39.45 6.54 10.84
N ALA A 171 38.96 6.74 12.07
CA ALA A 171 37.52 6.92 12.32
C ALA A 171 36.96 8.21 11.69
N VAL A 172 37.75 9.29 11.63
CA VAL A 172 37.37 10.54 10.95
C VAL A 172 37.27 10.34 9.44
N ASP A 173 38.22 9.60 8.86
CA ASP A 173 38.22 9.28 7.43
C ASP A 173 36.99 8.42 7.07
N GLU A 174 36.71 7.36 7.83
CA GLU A 174 35.49 6.53 7.66
C GLU A 174 34.21 7.36 7.79
N LEU A 175 34.16 8.27 8.76
CA LEU A 175 33.01 9.16 8.96
C LEU A 175 32.83 10.14 7.79
N GLN A 176 33.91 10.57 7.15
CA GLN A 176 33.86 11.39 5.96
C GLN A 176 33.28 10.60 4.77
N ASP A 177 33.68 9.35 4.59
CA ASP A 177 33.15 8.46 3.55
C ASP A 177 31.65 8.21 3.74
N VAL A 178 31.23 7.85 4.96
CA VAL A 178 29.80 7.66 5.28
C VAL A 178 28.98 8.94 5.06
N ARG A 179 29.55 10.12 5.36
CA ARG A 179 28.89 11.40 5.07
C ARG A 179 28.74 11.64 3.58
N ALA A 180 29.75 11.31 2.77
CA ALA A 180 29.68 11.42 1.32
C ALA A 180 28.61 10.48 0.75
N GLU A 181 28.57 9.21 1.18
CA GLU A 181 27.53 8.26 0.78
C GLU A 181 26.13 8.75 1.14
N ARG A 182 25.95 9.25 2.37
CA ARG A 182 24.67 9.82 2.83
C ARG A 182 24.21 10.97 1.94
N ASN A 183 25.12 11.85 1.52
CA ASN A 183 24.79 12.96 0.63
C ASN A 183 24.31 12.43 -0.75
N VAL A 184 24.99 11.44 -1.33
CA VAL A 184 24.58 10.81 -2.59
C VAL A 184 23.18 10.18 -2.47
N TYR A 185 22.89 9.50 -1.36
CA TYR A 185 21.56 8.94 -1.12
C TYR A 185 20.49 10.02 -0.93
N GLN A 186 20.80 11.11 -0.24
CA GLN A 186 19.88 12.25 -0.10
C GLN A 186 19.55 12.89 -1.46
N GLU A 187 20.55 13.12 -2.31
CA GLU A 187 20.34 13.64 -3.67
C GLU A 187 19.53 12.69 -4.53
N LYS A 188 19.78 11.37 -4.43
CA LYS A 188 18.97 10.35 -5.12
C LYS A 188 17.52 10.38 -4.65
N ALA A 189 17.28 10.44 -3.33
CA ALA A 189 15.94 10.56 -2.78
C ALA A 189 15.24 11.85 -3.21
N HIS A 190 15.96 12.97 -3.24
CA HIS A 190 15.42 14.25 -3.70
C HIS A 190 15.01 14.21 -5.17
N ARG A 191 15.87 13.67 -6.06
CA ARG A 191 15.53 13.47 -7.48
C ARG A 191 14.32 12.56 -7.67
N LEU A 192 14.30 11.41 -7.00
CA LEU A 192 13.15 10.50 -7.04
C LEU A 192 11.86 11.17 -6.55
N ASN A 193 11.95 12.00 -5.52
CA ASN A 193 10.81 12.74 -5.01
C ASN A 193 10.33 13.79 -6.04
N ILE A 194 11.23 14.46 -6.76
CA ILE A 194 10.85 15.36 -7.85
C ILE A 194 10.12 14.60 -8.96
N GLU A 195 10.67 13.46 -9.41
CA GLU A 195 10.05 12.61 -10.44
C GLU A 195 8.69 12.06 -9.99
N LEU A 196 8.60 11.59 -8.76
CA LEU A 196 7.34 11.14 -8.16
C LEU A 196 6.33 12.28 -8.10
N ASN A 197 6.74 13.47 -7.65
CA ASN A 197 5.88 14.64 -7.65
C ASN A 197 5.48 15.05 -9.07
N HIS A 198 6.33 14.88 -10.08
CA HIS A 198 6.00 15.15 -11.47
C HIS A 198 4.93 14.17 -12.00
N ILE A 199 5.10 12.87 -11.73
CA ILE A 199 4.11 11.82 -12.05
C ILE A 199 2.79 12.07 -11.33
N LEU A 200 2.86 12.51 -10.07
CA LEU A 200 1.67 12.89 -9.29
C LEU A 200 1.08 14.24 -9.75
N ARG A 201 1.83 15.11 -10.43
CA ARG A 201 1.41 16.47 -10.82
C ARG A 201 0.78 16.58 -12.22
N HIS A 202 1.08 15.74 -13.23
CA HIS A 202 0.39 15.87 -14.55
C HIS A 202 0.23 14.60 -15.41
N HIS A 203 -1.02 14.12 -15.53
CA HIS A 203 -1.91 14.29 -16.71
C HIS A 203 -3.37 14.36 -16.16
N ASP A 204 -4.06 15.50 -16.33
CA ASP A 204 -5.47 15.74 -15.94
C ASP A 204 -5.92 15.25 -14.55
N GLY A 205 -5.17 15.55 -13.49
CA GLY A 205 -5.68 15.58 -12.11
C GLY A 205 -6.29 14.28 -11.55
N ARG A 206 -6.30 13.19 -12.31
CA ARG A 206 -6.63 11.86 -11.84
C ARG A 206 -5.36 11.21 -11.37
N LEU A 207 -5.09 11.34 -10.08
CA LEU A 207 -4.54 10.18 -9.39
C LEU A 207 -5.45 9.01 -9.79
N MET A 208 -4.90 8.00 -10.48
CA MET A 208 -5.66 6.78 -10.70
C MET A 208 -5.94 6.18 -9.33
N ASP A 209 -7.14 6.45 -8.85
CA ASP A 209 -7.66 5.83 -7.66
C ASP A 209 -7.66 4.32 -7.90
N VAL A 210 -6.90 3.60 -7.07
CA VAL A 210 -6.80 2.14 -7.15
C VAL A 210 -8.19 1.53 -6.99
N ASP A 211 -9.06 2.15 -6.20
CA ASP A 211 -10.44 1.71 -6.05
C ASP A 211 -11.27 1.95 -7.32
N ALA A 212 -11.05 3.06 -8.04
CA ALA A 212 -11.69 3.31 -9.33
C ALA A 212 -11.24 2.29 -10.38
N LEU A 213 -9.95 1.95 -10.44
CA LEU A 213 -9.43 0.88 -11.31
C LEU A 213 -9.99 -0.49 -10.93
N CYS A 214 -10.12 -0.78 -9.62
CA CYS A 214 -10.72 -2.03 -9.17
C CYS A 214 -12.21 -2.12 -9.51
N MET A 215 -12.95 -1.01 -9.43
CA MET A 215 -14.34 -0.94 -9.86
C MET A 215 -14.49 -1.11 -11.38
N GLU A 216 -13.64 -0.46 -12.17
CA GLU A 216 -13.63 -0.61 -13.63
C GLU A 216 -13.29 -2.05 -14.02
N ASN A 217 -12.28 -2.66 -13.39
CA ASN A 217 -11.91 -4.05 -13.66
C ASN A 217 -13.06 -5.01 -13.32
N ARG A 218 -13.73 -4.81 -12.17
CA ARG A 218 -14.90 -5.59 -11.78
C ARG A 218 -16.05 -5.43 -12.78
N TYR A 219 -16.34 -4.19 -13.19
CA TYR A 219 -17.38 -3.89 -14.17
C TYR A 219 -17.10 -4.54 -15.53
N LEU A 220 -15.87 -4.43 -16.03
CA LEU A 220 -15.45 -5.05 -17.30
C LEU A 220 -15.52 -6.58 -17.22
N HIS A 221 -15.17 -7.17 -16.07
CA HIS A 221 -15.30 -8.60 -15.86
C HIS A 221 -16.77 -9.06 -15.88
N GLU A 222 -17.66 -8.37 -15.16
CA GLU A 222 -19.10 -8.64 -15.21
C GLU A 222 -19.66 -8.48 -16.63
N ARG A 223 -19.21 -7.45 -17.37
CA ARG A 223 -19.63 -7.23 -18.75
C ARG A 223 -19.15 -8.34 -19.68
N PHE A 224 -17.92 -8.82 -19.48
CA PHE A 224 -17.37 -9.94 -20.23
C PHE A 224 -18.17 -11.24 -19.97
N VAL A 225 -18.51 -11.52 -18.71
CA VAL A 225 -19.34 -12.68 -18.34
C VAL A 225 -20.73 -12.58 -18.98
N GLN A 226 -21.38 -11.41 -18.95
CA GLN A 226 -22.66 -11.19 -19.63
C GLN A 226 -22.58 -11.50 -21.14
N LEU A 227 -21.55 -10.99 -21.81
CA LEU A 227 -21.34 -11.25 -23.24
C LEU A 227 -21.06 -12.73 -23.51
N GLN A 228 -20.33 -13.41 -22.62
CA GLN A 228 -20.09 -14.84 -22.72
C GLN A 228 -21.40 -15.64 -22.60
N ASP A 229 -22.29 -15.25 -21.68
CA ASP A 229 -23.61 -15.84 -21.51
C ASP A 229 -24.50 -15.59 -22.74
N GLU A 230 -24.51 -14.37 -23.29
CA GLU A 230 -25.23 -14.04 -24.52
C GLU A 230 -24.73 -14.88 -25.72
N VAL A 231 -23.41 -15.02 -25.86
CA VAL A 231 -22.81 -15.88 -26.89
C VAL A 231 -23.21 -17.34 -26.69
N SER A 232 -23.23 -17.82 -25.44
CA SER A 232 -23.66 -19.18 -25.12
C SER A 232 -25.13 -19.39 -25.49
N LEU A 233 -26.00 -18.43 -25.16
CA LEU A 233 -27.43 -18.46 -25.47
C LEU A 233 -27.65 -18.44 -26.99
N LEU A 234 -26.96 -17.57 -27.71
CA LEU A 234 -27.00 -17.52 -29.18
C LEU A 234 -26.52 -18.82 -29.82
N LYS A 235 -25.46 -19.44 -29.29
CA LYS A 235 -25.02 -20.77 -29.75
C LYS A 235 -26.09 -21.83 -29.55
N THR A 236 -26.75 -21.85 -28.39
CA THR A 236 -27.85 -22.80 -28.14
C THR A 236 -29.05 -22.55 -29.06
N ASN A 237 -29.41 -21.29 -29.30
CA ASN A 237 -30.50 -20.91 -30.20
C ASN A 237 -30.17 -21.26 -31.66
N LEU A 238 -28.95 -21.00 -32.11
CA LEU A 238 -28.46 -21.41 -33.43
C LEU A 238 -28.53 -22.94 -33.59
N MET A 239 -28.13 -23.69 -32.55
CA MET A 239 -28.24 -25.15 -32.56
C MET A 239 -29.71 -25.60 -32.65
N LYS A 240 -30.63 -24.98 -31.90
CA LYS A 240 -32.08 -25.25 -31.99
C LYS A 240 -32.61 -24.97 -33.41
N TYR A 241 -32.28 -23.82 -34.00
CA TYR A 241 -32.72 -23.47 -35.35
C TYR A 241 -32.12 -24.40 -36.41
N LYS A 242 -30.85 -24.78 -36.27
CA LYS A 242 -30.21 -25.77 -37.15
C LYS A 242 -30.93 -27.11 -37.05
N SER A 243 -31.24 -27.59 -35.84
CA SER A 243 -31.99 -28.82 -35.63
C SER A 243 -33.42 -28.75 -36.19
N ALA A 244 -34.11 -27.61 -36.06
CA ALA A 244 -35.44 -27.39 -36.64
C ALA A 244 -35.41 -27.31 -38.18
N LEU A 245 -34.33 -26.77 -38.76
CA LEU A 245 -34.14 -26.72 -40.20
C LEU A 245 -33.83 -28.11 -40.78
N GLU A 246 -32.96 -28.88 -40.12
CA GLU A 246 -32.67 -30.27 -40.49
C GLU A 246 -33.89 -31.18 -40.31
N SER A 247 -34.71 -31.00 -39.27
CA SER A 247 -35.96 -31.74 -39.11
C SER A 247 -36.97 -31.40 -40.22
N LYS A 248 -37.03 -30.14 -40.67
CA LYS A 248 -37.84 -29.74 -41.83
C LYS A 248 -37.30 -30.29 -43.16
N LYS A 249 -35.98 -30.40 -43.31
CA LYS A 249 -35.34 -31.04 -44.47
C LYS A 249 -35.62 -32.55 -44.49
N ASN A 250 -35.58 -33.21 -43.34
CA ASN A 250 -35.92 -34.63 -43.21
C ASN A 250 -37.42 -34.89 -43.39
N CYS A 251 -38.29 -33.92 -43.07
CA CYS A 251 -39.74 -33.99 -43.34
C CYS A 251 -40.08 -33.87 -44.85
N LYS A 252 -39.22 -33.22 -45.65
CA LYS A 252 -39.39 -33.17 -47.13
C LYS A 252 -39.04 -34.49 -47.84
N VAL A 253 -38.38 -35.44 -47.18
CA VAL A 253 -37.99 -36.73 -47.79
C VAL A 253 -39.13 -37.75 -47.73
N TYR A 254 -40.16 -37.53 -46.91
CA TYR A 254 -41.36 -38.35 -46.87
C TYR A 254 -42.62 -37.51 -47.09
N GLY A 255 -43.13 -37.53 -48.32
CA GLY A 255 -44.52 -37.16 -48.61
C GLY A 255 -44.73 -35.76 -49.16
N LYS A 256 -45.07 -35.72 -50.45
CA LYS A 256 -45.76 -34.60 -51.11
C LYS A 256 -47.09 -34.33 -50.39
N SER A 257 -47.18 -33.21 -49.68
CA SER A 257 -48.46 -32.62 -49.28
C SER A 257 -48.48 -31.16 -49.71
N ASN A 258 -49.30 -30.90 -50.72
CA ASN A 258 -49.69 -29.56 -51.13
C ASN A 258 -50.59 -28.99 -50.03
N SER A 259 -50.03 -28.24 -49.08
CA SER A 259 -50.81 -27.27 -48.32
C SER A 259 -50.03 -25.97 -48.24
N SER A 260 -50.64 -24.92 -48.78
CA SER A 260 -50.28 -23.52 -48.56
C SER A 260 -50.53 -23.20 -47.08
N ALA A 261 -49.62 -23.61 -46.21
CA ALA A 261 -49.76 -23.42 -44.78
C ALA A 261 -49.15 -22.08 -44.36
N LEU A 262 -50.04 -21.17 -43.97
CA LEU A 262 -49.85 -19.92 -43.22
C LEU A 262 -48.98 -20.12 -41.95
N THR A 263 -47.68 -20.36 -42.13
CA THR A 263 -46.69 -20.52 -41.03
C THR A 263 -45.66 -19.39 -41.00
N GLY A 264 -45.99 -18.25 -41.62
CA GLY A 264 -45.23 -17.01 -41.45
C GLY A 264 -45.73 -16.26 -40.22
N VAL A 265 -44.81 -15.82 -39.36
CA VAL A 265 -45.07 -14.91 -38.24
C VAL A 265 -45.86 -13.70 -38.79
N LEU A 266 -47.14 -13.61 -38.43
CA LEU A 266 -47.98 -12.49 -38.84
C LEU A 266 -47.52 -11.23 -38.09
N SER A 267 -47.19 -10.19 -38.83
CA SER A 267 -46.84 -8.88 -38.29
C SER A 267 -48.05 -8.25 -37.60
N ALA A 268 -47.83 -7.49 -36.52
CA ALA A 268 -48.88 -6.77 -35.80
C ALA A 268 -49.76 -5.89 -36.73
N LYS A 269 -49.18 -5.38 -37.83
CA LYS A 269 -49.92 -4.63 -38.86
C LYS A 269 -50.89 -5.50 -39.68
N GLN A 270 -50.49 -6.74 -39.99
CA GLN A 270 -51.31 -7.68 -40.76
C GLN A 270 -52.48 -8.23 -39.94
N VAL A 271 -52.28 -8.38 -38.62
CA VAL A 271 -53.35 -8.73 -37.68
C VAL A 271 -54.36 -7.58 -37.57
N GLN A 272 -53.88 -6.34 -37.57
CA GLN A 272 -54.75 -5.16 -37.51
C GLN A 272 -55.55 -4.95 -38.81
N GLU A 273 -54.96 -5.21 -39.98
CA GLU A 273 -55.65 -5.18 -41.29
C GLU A 273 -56.75 -6.25 -41.40
N LEU A 274 -56.50 -7.46 -40.88
CA LEU A 274 -57.49 -8.55 -40.87
C LEU A 274 -58.67 -8.30 -39.91
N LEU A 275 -58.45 -7.54 -38.84
CA LEU A 275 -59.49 -7.20 -37.86
C LEU A 275 -60.31 -5.97 -38.27
N LEU A 276 -59.76 -5.09 -39.11
CA LEU A 276 -60.37 -3.82 -39.52
C LEU A 276 -61.04 -3.85 -40.91
N SER A 277 -60.97 -4.95 -41.65
CA SER A 277 -61.70 -5.09 -42.92
C SER A 277 -63.21 -5.16 -42.67
N GLU A 278 -63.88 -4.02 -42.80
CA GLU A 278 -65.31 -3.79 -42.54
C GLU A 278 -66.29 -4.49 -43.51
N GLU A 279 -65.82 -5.23 -44.53
CA GLU A 279 -66.73 -5.82 -45.53
C GLU A 279 -67.27 -7.22 -45.21
N ASN A 280 -66.85 -7.88 -44.13
CA ASN A 280 -67.47 -9.13 -43.69
C ASN A 280 -67.69 -9.11 -42.17
N GLY A 281 -68.95 -8.91 -41.76
CA GLY A 281 -69.38 -9.19 -40.38
C GLY A 281 -68.86 -10.56 -39.94
N CYS A 282 -68.14 -10.57 -38.82
CA CYS A 282 -67.32 -11.67 -38.35
C CYS A 282 -68.16 -12.95 -38.13
N SER A 283 -68.23 -13.79 -39.15
CA SER A 283 -68.57 -15.21 -39.04
C SER A 283 -67.42 -16.00 -39.65
N LEU A 284 -66.32 -16.10 -38.89
CA LEU A 284 -65.30 -17.11 -39.18
C LEU A 284 -66.01 -18.47 -39.22
N PRO A 285 -65.87 -19.27 -40.30
CA PRO A 285 -66.45 -20.61 -40.31
C PRO A 285 -65.87 -21.36 -39.10
N VAL A 286 -66.74 -21.93 -38.27
CA VAL A 286 -66.40 -22.70 -37.06
C VAL A 286 -65.77 -24.02 -37.49
N THR A 287 -64.59 -23.93 -38.08
CA THR A 287 -63.76 -25.05 -38.43
C THR A 287 -62.80 -25.29 -37.27
N PRO A 288 -62.44 -26.55 -36.96
CA PRO A 288 -61.47 -26.83 -35.89
C PRO A 288 -60.14 -26.10 -36.08
N GLN A 289 -59.78 -25.76 -37.33
CA GLN A 289 -58.59 -24.99 -37.67
C GLN A 289 -58.69 -23.51 -37.26
N SER A 290 -59.80 -22.81 -37.57
CA SER A 290 -59.96 -21.40 -37.19
C SER A 290 -60.01 -21.20 -35.67
N ILE A 291 -60.56 -22.17 -34.93
CA ILE A 291 -60.53 -22.20 -33.47
C ILE A 291 -59.11 -22.41 -32.95
N SER A 292 -58.32 -23.26 -33.59
CA SER A 292 -56.91 -23.49 -33.24
C SER A 292 -56.06 -22.24 -33.47
N ASP A 293 -56.24 -21.57 -34.61
CA ASP A 293 -55.50 -20.35 -34.95
C ASP A 293 -55.87 -19.20 -34.00
N LEU A 294 -57.15 -19.06 -33.64
CA LEU A 294 -57.61 -18.08 -32.65
C LEU A 294 -57.03 -18.35 -31.26
N LYS A 295 -56.96 -19.62 -30.83
CA LYS A 295 -56.30 -20.02 -29.58
C LYS A 295 -54.80 -19.71 -29.59
N SER A 296 -54.14 -19.94 -30.73
CA SER A 296 -52.72 -19.59 -30.91
C SER A 296 -52.49 -18.07 -30.86
N LEU A 297 -53.40 -17.28 -31.44
CA LEU A 297 -53.31 -15.83 -31.38
C LEU A 297 -53.57 -15.31 -29.95
N ALA A 298 -54.57 -15.85 -29.26
CA ALA A 298 -54.88 -15.48 -27.88
C ALA A 298 -53.73 -15.81 -26.92
N THR A 299 -53.07 -16.96 -27.10
CA THR A 299 -51.87 -17.33 -26.32
C THR A 299 -50.69 -16.41 -26.61
N ALA A 300 -50.41 -16.10 -27.89
CA ALA A 300 -49.35 -15.15 -28.25
C ALA A 300 -49.61 -13.73 -27.71
N LEU A 301 -50.87 -13.26 -27.71
CA LEU A 301 -51.24 -11.97 -27.12
C LEU A 301 -51.10 -11.98 -25.60
N LEU A 302 -51.48 -13.07 -24.92
CA LEU A 302 -51.28 -13.24 -23.47
C LEU A 302 -49.80 -13.26 -23.10
N GLU A 303 -48.96 -13.97 -23.85
CA GLU A 303 -47.51 -13.99 -23.68
C GLU A 303 -46.91 -12.58 -23.87
N THR A 304 -47.35 -11.86 -24.90
CA THR A 304 -46.90 -10.47 -25.16
C THR A 304 -47.31 -9.52 -24.02
N ILE A 305 -48.52 -9.66 -23.48
CA ILE A 305 -48.97 -8.86 -22.32
C ILE A 305 -48.14 -9.21 -21.08
N HIS A 306 -47.86 -10.50 -20.86
CA HIS A 306 -47.05 -10.95 -19.74
C HIS A 306 -45.62 -10.40 -19.81
N GLU A 307 -44.98 -10.46 -20.98
CA GLU A 307 -43.65 -9.92 -21.23
C GLU A 307 -43.61 -8.40 -21.01
N LYS A 308 -44.59 -7.66 -21.56
CA LYS A 308 -44.71 -6.20 -21.33
C LYS A 308 -44.88 -5.86 -19.85
N ASN A 309 -45.68 -6.64 -19.12
CA ASN A 309 -45.85 -6.45 -17.67
C ASN A 309 -44.54 -6.70 -16.91
N MET A 310 -43.76 -7.71 -17.29
CA MET A 310 -42.43 -7.97 -16.73
C MET A 310 -41.46 -6.81 -16.98
N VAL A 311 -41.42 -6.27 -18.21
CA VAL A 311 -40.58 -5.10 -18.54
C VAL A 311 -40.97 -3.88 -17.69
N ILE A 312 -42.28 -3.60 -17.56
CA ILE A 312 -42.76 -2.49 -16.72
C ILE A 312 -42.38 -2.71 -15.25
N GLN A 313 -42.48 -3.94 -14.74
CA GLN A 313 -42.09 -4.27 -13.37
C GLN A 313 -40.60 -4.06 -13.13
N HIS A 314 -39.74 -4.52 -14.03
CA HIS A 314 -38.30 -4.27 -13.97
C HIS A 314 -37.99 -2.77 -14.03
N GLN A 315 -38.65 -2.01 -14.92
CA GLN A 315 -38.47 -0.56 -15.00
C GLN A 315 -38.87 0.14 -13.69
N ARG A 316 -39.98 -0.26 -13.06
CA ARG A 316 -40.41 0.27 -11.76
C ARG A 316 -39.39 -0.01 -10.67
N GLN A 317 -38.81 -1.21 -10.65
CA GLN A 317 -37.77 -1.59 -9.68
C GLN A 317 -36.49 -0.79 -9.88
N THR A 318 -36.04 -0.62 -11.12
CA THR A 318 -34.88 0.24 -11.46
C THR A 318 -35.12 1.68 -11.06
N ASN A 319 -36.30 2.25 -11.38
CA ASN A 319 -36.66 3.60 -11.00
C ASN A 319 -36.71 3.77 -9.47
N LYS A 320 -37.13 2.75 -8.72
CA LYS A 320 -37.10 2.77 -7.26
C LYS A 320 -35.68 2.84 -6.72
N ILE A 321 -34.75 2.07 -7.28
CA ILE A 321 -33.33 2.11 -6.89
C ILE A 321 -32.72 3.48 -7.20
N LEU A 322 -32.97 4.01 -8.40
CA LEU A 322 -32.53 5.35 -8.79
C LEU A 322 -33.10 6.43 -7.86
N GLY A 323 -34.40 6.38 -7.56
CA GLY A 323 -35.05 7.30 -6.63
C GLY A 323 -34.44 7.26 -5.23
N ASN A 324 -34.12 6.07 -4.71
CA ASN A 324 -33.44 5.93 -3.42
C ASN A 324 -32.04 6.56 -3.45
N ARG A 325 -31.28 6.38 -4.55
CA ARG A 325 -29.94 6.96 -4.68
C ARG A 325 -29.99 8.49 -4.81
N VAL A 326 -30.97 9.02 -5.54
CA VAL A 326 -31.22 10.46 -5.61
C VAL A 326 -31.54 11.02 -4.23
N ALA A 327 -32.43 10.38 -3.48
CA ALA A 327 -32.75 10.80 -2.10
C ALA A 327 -31.54 10.75 -1.16
N GLU A 328 -30.68 9.74 -1.30
CA GLU A 328 -29.42 9.67 -0.54
C GLU A 328 -28.46 10.81 -0.90
N LEU A 329 -28.33 11.12 -2.20
CA LEU A 329 -27.49 12.23 -2.68
C LEU A 329 -28.04 13.58 -2.24
N GLU A 330 -29.35 13.80 -2.28
CA GLU A 330 -30.00 14.99 -1.74
C GLU A 330 -29.77 15.13 -0.23
N GLY A 331 -29.79 14.01 0.52
CA GLY A 331 -29.46 14.00 1.94
C GLY A 331 -28.00 14.39 2.20
N LYS A 332 -27.06 13.86 1.41
CA LYS A 332 -25.64 14.23 1.49
C LYS A 332 -25.40 15.69 1.10
N LEU A 333 -26.10 16.18 0.07
CA LEU A 333 -26.04 17.58 -0.37
C LEU A 333 -26.45 18.52 0.78
N LYS A 334 -27.62 18.26 1.40
CA LYS A 334 -28.11 19.03 2.55
C LYS A 334 -27.16 18.96 3.75
N ALA A 335 -26.58 17.80 4.03
CA ALA A 335 -25.59 17.66 5.10
C ALA A 335 -24.32 18.49 4.82
N LEU A 336 -23.86 18.51 3.56
CA LEU A 336 -22.73 19.35 3.14
C LEU A 336 -23.07 20.85 3.23
N GLU A 337 -24.28 21.26 2.84
CA GLU A 337 -24.75 22.66 2.97
C GLU A 337 -24.77 23.10 4.43
N MET A 338 -25.28 22.27 5.34
CA MET A 338 -25.34 22.55 6.77
C MET A 338 -23.97 22.55 7.46
N THR A 339 -22.99 21.81 6.94
CA THR A 339 -21.62 21.76 7.49
C THR A 339 -20.71 22.84 6.91
N GLY A 340 -21.17 23.63 5.93
CA GLY A 340 -20.42 24.77 5.40
C GLY A 340 -19.17 24.39 4.60
N VAL A 341 -18.97 23.12 4.24
CA VAL A 341 -17.76 22.60 3.56
C VAL A 341 -17.84 22.78 2.03
N TRP A 342 -18.69 23.68 1.54
CA TRP A 342 -18.85 23.96 0.11
C TRP A 342 -17.81 24.93 -0.47
N SER A 343 -16.87 25.43 0.34
CA SER A 343 -15.76 26.26 -0.14
C SER A 343 -14.54 25.40 -0.49
N LEU A 344 -14.42 25.05 -1.77
CA LEU A 344 -13.13 24.67 -2.36
C LEU A 344 -12.16 25.85 -2.25
N PRO A 345 -10.95 25.70 -1.69
CA PRO A 345 -9.93 26.73 -1.76
C PRO A 345 -9.50 26.91 -3.23
N GLY A 346 -9.88 28.04 -3.84
CA GLY A 346 -9.26 28.50 -5.09
C GLY A 346 -10.15 28.63 -6.33
N LEU A 347 -11.47 28.38 -6.29
CA LEU A 347 -12.36 28.76 -7.39
C LEU A 347 -13.53 29.63 -6.90
N THR A 348 -13.46 30.91 -7.22
CA THR A 348 -14.60 31.84 -7.14
C THR A 348 -15.55 31.55 -8.30
N TYR A 349 -16.52 30.66 -8.10
CA TYR A 349 -17.69 30.62 -8.97
C TYR A 349 -18.72 31.62 -8.42
N ASN A 350 -18.88 32.76 -9.09
CA ASN A 350 -20.05 33.60 -8.90
C ASN A 350 -21.26 32.88 -9.48
N VAL A 351 -21.88 31.98 -8.70
CA VAL A 351 -23.20 31.47 -9.04
C VAL A 351 -24.22 32.46 -8.49
N SER A 352 -24.59 33.43 -9.33
CA SER A 352 -25.77 34.26 -9.12
C SER A 352 -27.02 33.39 -9.27
N VAL A 353 -27.39 32.61 -8.24
CA VAL A 353 -28.73 32.04 -8.16
C VAL A 353 -29.65 33.18 -7.75
N GLY A 354 -30.24 33.83 -8.75
CA GLY A 354 -31.27 34.84 -8.56
C GLY A 354 -32.54 34.21 -7.99
N LEU A 355 -32.62 34.11 -6.67
CA LEU A 355 -33.89 34.06 -5.95
C LEU A 355 -33.88 35.09 -4.80
N GLY A 356 -34.55 36.21 -5.06
CA GLY A 356 -35.41 36.91 -4.12
C GLY A 356 -34.84 37.37 -2.77
N ARG A 357 -34.63 38.69 -2.67
CA ARG A 357 -34.70 39.54 -1.47
C ARG A 357 -33.75 39.23 -0.30
N GLY A 358 -32.71 40.05 -0.19
CA GLY A 358 -31.99 40.32 1.06
C GLY A 358 -30.55 40.70 0.77
N ARG A 359 -30.23 42.00 0.83
CA ARG A 359 -28.84 42.46 0.81
C ARG A 359 -28.24 42.14 2.17
N ASP A 360 -27.23 41.28 2.22
CA ASP A 360 -26.19 41.35 3.25
C ASP A 360 -24.85 41.05 2.58
N VAL A 361 -24.06 42.12 2.44
CA VAL A 361 -22.68 42.08 1.97
C VAL A 361 -21.83 41.85 3.21
N ILE A 362 -21.32 40.63 3.39
CA ILE A 362 -20.30 40.35 4.40
C ILE A 362 -18.94 40.48 3.71
N ILE A 363 -18.28 41.62 3.88
CA ILE A 363 -16.87 41.81 3.55
C ILE A 363 -16.08 41.48 4.82
N LEU A 364 -15.30 40.40 4.79
CA LEU A 364 -14.26 40.12 5.77
C LEU A 364 -12.90 40.33 5.08
N SER A 365 -12.26 41.46 5.37
CA SER A 365 -10.89 41.77 4.98
C SER A 365 -9.90 41.10 5.94
N GLU A 366 -9.10 40.15 5.46
CA GLU A 366 -7.86 39.72 6.11
C GLU A 366 -6.68 40.53 5.56
N HIS A 367 -6.06 41.35 6.41
CA HIS A 367 -4.67 41.81 6.25
C HIS A 367 -4.00 41.84 7.62
N GLN A 368 -3.28 40.77 7.96
CA GLN A 368 -2.20 40.83 8.94
C GLN A 368 -0.99 40.07 8.38
N GLN A 369 -0.16 40.81 7.64
CA GLN A 369 1.19 40.35 7.27
C GLN A 369 2.08 40.44 8.51
N VAL A 370 2.64 39.30 8.91
CA VAL A 370 3.78 39.22 9.83
C VAL A 370 5.04 39.60 9.04
N GLN A 371 5.63 40.75 9.38
CA GLN A 371 6.96 41.14 8.91
C GLN A 371 8.04 40.44 9.75
N THR A 372 8.86 39.62 9.10
CA THR A 372 10.18 39.18 9.57
C THR A 372 11.23 40.19 9.11
N SER A 373 11.82 40.96 10.02
CA SER A 373 12.99 41.79 9.75
C SER A 373 14.28 41.08 10.19
N VAL A 374 15.18 40.89 9.23
CA VAL A 374 16.57 40.46 9.43
C VAL A 374 17.48 41.65 9.16
N GLY A 375 18.45 41.87 10.05
CA GLY A 375 19.74 42.49 9.72
C GLY A 375 19.88 43.97 10.06
N GLU A 376 20.45 44.26 11.24
CA GLU A 376 21.11 45.54 11.50
C GLU A 376 22.60 45.31 11.80
N VAL A 377 23.40 46.08 11.08
CA VAL A 377 24.84 46.01 10.90
C VAL A 377 25.52 46.76 12.03
N LEU A 378 26.40 46.09 12.78
CA LEU A 378 27.30 46.75 13.72
C LEU A 378 28.42 47.45 12.95
N GLN A 379 28.36 48.78 12.92
CA GLN A 379 29.45 49.66 12.48
C GLN A 379 30.59 49.62 13.51
N LEU A 380 31.76 49.18 13.06
CA LEU A 380 33.05 49.43 13.70
C LEU A 380 33.48 50.86 13.38
N GLN A 381 33.68 51.71 14.39
CA GLN A 381 34.44 52.95 14.27
C GLN A 381 35.92 52.70 14.62
N PRO A 382 36.87 53.38 13.94
CA PRO A 382 38.30 53.21 14.17
C PRO A 382 38.86 54.20 15.19
N GLY A 383 39.68 53.68 16.11
CA GLY A 383 40.97 54.27 16.48
C GLY A 383 41.04 55.38 17.53
N SER A 384 41.97 55.15 18.47
CA SER A 384 42.99 56.10 18.99
C SER A 384 42.95 56.39 20.49
N VAL A 385 44.10 56.08 21.10
CA VAL A 385 44.68 56.42 22.42
C VAL A 385 44.51 55.39 23.51
#